data_AF-A0A845QI34-F1
#
_entry.id   AF-A0A845QI34-F1
#
_cell.length_a   1.000
_cell.length_b   1.000
_cell.length_c   1.000
_cell.angle_alpha   90.00
_cell.angle_beta   90.00
_cell.angle_gamma   90.00
#
_symmetry.space_group_name_H-M   'P 1'
#
loop_
_entity.id
_entity.type
_entity.pdbx_description
1 polymer ?
#
loop_
_entity_poly.entity_id
_entity_poly.type
_entity_poly.pdbx_seq_one_letter_code
_entity_poly.pdbx_strand_id
1 'polypeptide(L)'
;MDKSTITEEKFHVMYQRLLRMSQEFYDNENMEQEVDTETCETFSLLSETGKAFYDQLTDEMLLNVLRNRAQVLGTSPSQKEVFWIWKDYIKQRFKKWPYALRTAGLPASAGNKGKSLEQFEKEKKYVEKQLETVRKQAMVTGRIPHPHELPEVCENLKKYMKTWGQVIKAAGIQDCLLSQQSVYRIDDLEDDYRQMLDTIKQLSMERGRAPLHDEVDREMRQKLIERCSSWRNALYQIGLEPVMRITPFSSTDLVLSNRKGVRKHKNTLYDCYYRVLNLTDEAKADLEYLQQLSETLKRMPTKKDVPPYIVKRLIQTCGSWTNVLFQLRYYLPD
;
A
#
# COMPACT_ATOMS: atom_id res chain seq x y z
N MET A 1 -26.31 -13.96 -23.36
CA MET A 1 -25.81 -15.35 -23.43
C MET A 1 -25.82 -15.86 -22.01
N ASP A 2 -26.74 -16.78 -21.76
CA ASP A 2 -26.98 -17.35 -20.44
C ASP A 2 -25.73 -18.13 -20.00
N LYS A 3 -25.16 -17.80 -18.85
CA LYS A 3 -24.02 -18.58 -18.32
C LYS A 3 -24.59 -19.92 -17.89
N SER A 4 -24.27 -20.98 -18.64
CA SER A 4 -24.54 -22.36 -18.21
C SER A 4 -23.99 -22.53 -16.79
N THR A 5 -24.88 -22.49 -15.81
CA THR A 5 -24.54 -22.52 -14.39
C THR A 5 -24.81 -23.95 -13.92
N ILE A 6 -23.76 -24.64 -13.52
CA ILE A 6 -23.87 -25.96 -12.89
C ILE A 6 -24.67 -25.81 -11.60
N THR A 7 -25.58 -26.74 -11.32
CA THR A 7 -26.34 -26.74 -10.05
C THR A 7 -25.39 -26.97 -8.88
N GLU A 8 -25.73 -26.44 -7.70
CA GLU A 8 -24.89 -26.58 -6.50
C GLU A 8 -24.58 -28.04 -6.15
N GLU A 9 -25.57 -28.92 -6.28
CA GLU A 9 -25.41 -30.37 -6.07
C GLU A 9 -24.42 -30.98 -7.08
N LYS A 10 -24.54 -30.65 -8.37
CA LYS A 10 -23.63 -31.15 -9.40
C LYS A 10 -22.21 -30.59 -9.21
N PHE A 11 -22.09 -29.33 -8.81
CA PHE A 11 -20.80 -28.72 -8.46
C PHE A 11 -20.15 -29.45 -7.29
N HIS A 12 -20.91 -29.76 -6.23
CA HIS A 12 -20.39 -30.50 -5.08
C HIS A 12 -19.87 -31.89 -5.47
N VAL A 13 -20.64 -32.64 -6.26
CA VAL A 13 -20.23 -33.97 -6.76
C VAL A 13 -18.95 -33.88 -7.59
N MET A 14 -18.89 -32.92 -8.52
CA MET A 14 -17.69 -32.68 -9.34
C MET A 14 -16.48 -32.28 -8.51
N TYR A 15 -16.68 -31.42 -7.50
CA TYR A 15 -15.62 -30.98 -6.60
C TYR A 15 -15.05 -32.14 -5.77
N GLN A 16 -15.92 -32.99 -5.20
CA GLN A 16 -15.48 -34.18 -4.46
C GLN A 16 -14.76 -35.19 -5.34
N ARG A 17 -15.25 -35.39 -6.59
CA ARG A 17 -14.56 -36.23 -7.58
C ARG A 17 -13.15 -35.70 -7.84
N LEU A 18 -13.01 -34.39 -8.07
CA LEU A 18 -11.73 -33.77 -8.36
C LEU A 18 -10.76 -33.83 -7.16
N LEU A 19 -11.27 -33.69 -5.93
CA LEU A 19 -10.48 -33.88 -4.72
C LEU A 19 -9.94 -35.32 -4.62
N ARG A 20 -10.79 -36.32 -4.85
CA ARG A 20 -10.40 -37.74 -4.83
C ARG A 20 -9.31 -38.04 -5.85
N MET A 21 -9.51 -37.62 -7.10
CA MET A 21 -8.52 -37.78 -8.17
C MET A 21 -7.18 -37.11 -7.82
N SER A 22 -7.24 -35.92 -7.21
CA SER A 22 -6.02 -35.25 -6.78
C SER A 22 -5.30 -36.00 -5.66
N GLN A 23 -6.04 -36.64 -4.75
CA GLN A 23 -5.47 -37.46 -3.68
C GLN A 23 -4.80 -38.72 -4.23
N GLU A 24 -5.46 -39.43 -5.14
CA GLU A 24 -4.90 -40.60 -5.84
C GLU A 24 -3.58 -40.24 -6.56
N PHE A 25 -3.53 -39.07 -7.20
CA PHE A 25 -2.30 -38.54 -7.79
C PHE A 25 -1.19 -38.28 -6.75
N TYR A 26 -1.54 -37.81 -5.55
CA TYR A 26 -0.57 -37.54 -4.49
C TYR A 26 -0.07 -38.81 -3.79
N ASP A 27 -0.87 -39.87 -3.78
CA ASP A 27 -0.53 -41.17 -3.18
C ASP A 27 0.33 -42.02 -4.13
N ASN A 28 0.30 -41.75 -5.44
CA ASN A 28 1.16 -42.41 -6.43
C ASN A 28 2.62 -41.91 -6.32
N GLU A 29 3.55 -42.82 -5.98
CA GLU A 29 4.98 -42.52 -5.79
C GLU A 29 5.65 -41.87 -7.02
N ASN A 30 5.19 -42.20 -8.23
CA ASN A 30 5.73 -41.64 -9.47
C ASN A 30 5.05 -40.33 -9.89
N MET A 31 3.94 -39.93 -9.22
CA MET A 31 3.10 -38.79 -9.61
C MET A 31 2.76 -38.81 -11.12
N GLU A 32 2.49 -40.00 -11.65
CA GLU A 32 2.10 -40.19 -13.04
C GLU A 32 0.66 -39.68 -13.25
N GLN A 33 0.44 -39.06 -14.40
CA GLN A 33 -0.85 -38.48 -14.76
C GLN A 33 -1.45 -39.29 -15.90
N GLU A 34 -2.40 -40.17 -15.58
CA GLU A 34 -3.28 -40.72 -16.60
C GLU A 34 -4.31 -39.65 -16.95
N VAL A 35 -4.21 -39.11 -18.17
CA VAL A 35 -5.19 -38.17 -18.70
C VAL A 35 -6.17 -38.97 -19.53
N ASP A 36 -7.29 -39.37 -18.92
CA ASP A 36 -8.39 -39.98 -19.65
C ASP A 36 -9.31 -38.91 -20.29
N THR A 37 -10.00 -39.33 -21.36
CA THR A 37 -10.87 -38.45 -22.15
C THR A 37 -12.03 -37.89 -21.33
N GLU A 38 -12.61 -38.69 -20.43
CA GLU A 38 -13.78 -38.30 -19.62
C GLU A 38 -13.42 -37.18 -18.63
N THR A 39 -12.25 -37.28 -18.00
CA THR A 39 -11.70 -36.26 -17.11
C THR A 39 -11.44 -34.96 -17.85
N CYS A 40 -10.89 -35.03 -19.06
CA CYS A 40 -10.66 -33.86 -19.90
C CYS A 40 -11.98 -33.18 -20.27
N GLU A 41 -12.98 -33.93 -20.72
CA GLU A 41 -14.31 -33.40 -21.03
C GLU A 41 -15.01 -32.77 -19.81
N THR A 42 -14.79 -33.34 -18.62
CA THR A 42 -15.45 -32.90 -17.39
C THR A 42 -14.82 -31.65 -16.78
N PHE A 43 -13.49 -31.55 -16.77
CA PHE A 43 -12.76 -30.53 -16.00
C PHE A 43 -11.85 -29.61 -16.82
N SER A 44 -11.61 -29.89 -18.10
CA SER A 44 -10.77 -28.99 -18.91
C SER A 44 -11.39 -27.60 -19.06
N LEU A 45 -10.55 -26.56 -19.06
CA LEU A 45 -10.99 -25.20 -19.37
C LEU A 45 -11.46 -25.04 -20.82
N LEU A 46 -11.19 -26.03 -21.68
CA LEU A 46 -11.63 -26.08 -23.07
C LEU A 46 -13.06 -26.61 -23.23
N SER A 47 -13.59 -27.35 -22.25
CA SER A 47 -14.97 -27.84 -22.29
C SER A 47 -15.93 -26.85 -21.64
N GLU A 48 -17.17 -26.81 -22.12
CA GLU A 48 -18.21 -25.94 -21.53
C GLU A 48 -18.48 -26.30 -20.07
N THR A 49 -18.55 -27.60 -19.78
CA THR A 49 -18.75 -28.14 -18.43
C THR A 49 -17.59 -27.77 -17.50
N GLY A 50 -16.34 -27.98 -17.93
CA GLY A 50 -15.17 -27.68 -17.11
C GLY A 50 -14.99 -26.18 -16.87
N LYS A 51 -15.31 -25.34 -17.86
CA LYS A 51 -15.32 -23.89 -17.70
C LYS A 51 -16.41 -23.43 -16.73
N ALA A 52 -17.63 -23.96 -16.84
CA ALA A 52 -18.73 -23.64 -15.93
C ALA A 52 -18.41 -24.06 -14.49
N PHE A 53 -17.74 -25.19 -14.29
CA PHE A 53 -17.24 -25.63 -12.98
C PHE A 53 -16.16 -24.68 -12.44
N TYR A 54 -15.17 -24.35 -13.25
CA TYR A 54 -14.11 -23.42 -12.89
C TYR A 54 -14.63 -22.02 -12.50
N ASP A 55 -15.63 -21.52 -13.20
CA ASP A 55 -16.21 -20.19 -12.94
C ASP A 55 -16.93 -20.13 -11.57
N GLN A 56 -17.37 -21.27 -11.02
CA GLN A 56 -17.95 -21.36 -9.68
C GLN A 56 -16.90 -21.51 -8.56
N LEU A 57 -15.64 -21.83 -8.89
CA LEU A 57 -14.59 -21.91 -7.90
C LEU A 57 -14.20 -20.51 -7.41
N THR A 58 -14.19 -20.36 -6.08
CA THR A 58 -13.68 -19.17 -5.43
C THR A 58 -12.15 -19.17 -5.40
N ASP A 59 -11.57 -17.98 -5.31
CA ASP A 59 -10.12 -17.85 -5.15
C ASP A 59 -9.63 -18.60 -3.91
N GLU A 60 -10.38 -18.56 -2.81
CA GLU A 60 -10.03 -19.22 -1.55
C GLU A 60 -9.98 -20.75 -1.67
N MET A 61 -10.90 -21.36 -2.43
CA MET A 61 -10.85 -22.80 -2.71
C MET A 61 -9.56 -23.20 -3.45
N LEU A 62 -9.16 -22.41 -4.45
CA LEU A 62 -7.92 -22.64 -5.21
C LEU A 62 -6.67 -22.41 -4.36
N LEU A 63 -6.68 -21.41 -3.48
CA LEU A 63 -5.57 -21.14 -2.56
C LEU A 63 -5.45 -22.24 -1.49
N ASN A 64 -6.56 -22.82 -1.02
CA ASN A 64 -6.55 -23.93 -0.07
C ASN A 64 -5.91 -25.19 -0.65
N VAL A 65 -6.03 -25.46 -1.95
CA VAL A 65 -5.28 -26.55 -2.60
C VAL A 65 -3.77 -26.37 -2.41
N LEU A 66 -3.26 -25.15 -2.57
CA LEU A 66 -1.83 -24.86 -2.36
C LEU A 66 -1.44 -25.00 -0.89
N ARG A 67 -2.26 -24.51 0.05
CA ARG A 67 -1.97 -24.58 1.50
C ARG A 67 -1.96 -26.02 2.00
N ASN A 68 -2.96 -26.81 1.64
CA ASN A 68 -3.04 -28.22 2.02
C ASN A 68 -1.85 -29.01 1.48
N ARG A 69 -1.49 -28.80 0.21
CA ARG A 69 -0.31 -29.46 -0.36
C ARG A 69 0.98 -29.01 0.31
N ALA A 70 1.11 -27.72 0.60
CA ALA A 70 2.29 -27.20 1.31
C ALA A 70 2.44 -27.78 2.72
N GLN A 71 1.32 -27.98 3.43
CA GLN A 71 1.31 -28.57 4.77
C GLN A 71 1.85 -30.01 4.76
N VAL A 72 1.48 -30.80 3.74
CA VAL A 72 1.99 -32.17 3.57
C VAL A 72 3.48 -32.17 3.19
N LEU A 73 3.90 -31.27 2.28
CA LEU A 73 5.29 -31.19 1.81
C LEU A 73 6.25 -30.48 2.79
N GLY A 74 5.73 -29.76 3.78
CA GLY A 74 6.52 -28.87 4.65
C GLY A 74 7.16 -27.66 3.94
N THR A 75 6.90 -27.49 2.64
CA THR A 75 7.44 -26.44 1.75
C THR A 75 6.36 -26.00 0.75
N SER A 76 6.56 -24.86 0.08
CA SER A 76 5.64 -24.43 -0.99
C SER A 76 5.67 -25.41 -2.17
N PRO A 77 4.51 -25.87 -2.68
CA PRO A 77 4.47 -26.79 -3.80
C PRO A 77 4.91 -26.12 -5.11
N SER A 78 5.72 -26.84 -5.87
CA SER A 78 6.02 -26.54 -7.27
C SER A 78 4.84 -26.95 -8.17
N GLN A 79 4.85 -26.49 -9.41
CA GLN A 79 3.78 -26.80 -10.37
C GLN A 79 3.65 -28.31 -10.66
N LYS A 80 4.73 -29.09 -10.50
CA LYS A 80 4.71 -30.54 -10.75
C LYS A 80 4.13 -31.33 -9.57
N GLU A 81 4.19 -30.76 -8.37
CA GLU A 81 3.70 -31.38 -7.13
C GLU A 81 2.22 -31.09 -6.87
N VAL A 82 1.53 -30.47 -7.84
CA VAL A 82 0.09 -30.16 -7.80
C VAL A 82 -0.58 -30.86 -8.97
N PHE A 83 -1.71 -31.50 -8.68
CA PHE A 83 -2.52 -32.17 -9.69
C PHE A 83 -2.87 -31.23 -10.86
N TRP A 84 -2.82 -31.73 -12.10
CA TRP A 84 -2.74 -30.88 -13.29
C TRP A 84 -3.96 -29.97 -13.50
N ILE A 85 -5.16 -30.44 -13.16
CA ILE A 85 -6.40 -29.61 -13.24
C ILE A 85 -6.30 -28.43 -12.29
N TRP A 86 -5.92 -28.68 -11.02
CA TRP A 86 -5.73 -27.61 -10.04
C TRP A 86 -4.64 -26.64 -10.47
N LYS A 87 -3.52 -27.17 -10.96
CA LYS A 87 -2.41 -26.36 -11.50
C LYS A 87 -2.90 -25.45 -12.63
N ASP A 88 -3.71 -25.94 -13.56
CA ASP A 88 -4.20 -25.15 -14.70
C ASP A 88 -5.21 -24.08 -14.25
N TYR A 89 -6.10 -24.40 -13.31
CA TYR A 89 -7.02 -23.42 -12.73
C TYR A 89 -6.29 -22.31 -11.98
N ILE A 90 -5.30 -22.67 -11.14
CA ILE A 90 -4.49 -21.70 -10.39
C ILE A 90 -3.70 -20.80 -11.36
N LYS A 91 -3.11 -21.37 -12.41
CA LYS A 91 -2.42 -20.59 -13.45
C LYS A 91 -3.39 -19.67 -14.19
N GLN A 92 -4.58 -20.15 -14.52
CA GLN A 92 -5.59 -19.34 -15.20
C GLN A 92 -6.06 -18.16 -14.33
N ARG A 93 -6.27 -18.39 -13.02
CA ARG A 93 -6.77 -17.39 -12.07
C ARG A 93 -5.70 -16.37 -11.68
N PHE A 94 -4.53 -16.83 -11.25
CA PHE A 94 -3.49 -15.97 -10.66
C PHE A 94 -2.36 -15.61 -11.63
N LYS A 95 -2.34 -16.19 -12.84
CA LYS A 95 -1.37 -15.98 -13.92
C LYS A 95 0.06 -16.44 -13.61
N LYS A 96 0.66 -15.95 -12.52
CA LYS A 96 2.02 -16.28 -12.08
C LYS A 96 1.98 -17.17 -10.85
N TRP A 97 2.63 -18.33 -10.90
CA TRP A 97 2.70 -19.26 -9.76
C TRP A 97 3.24 -18.63 -8.47
N PRO A 98 4.33 -17.83 -8.49
CA PRO A 98 4.79 -17.15 -7.27
C PRO A 98 3.84 -16.08 -6.75
N TYR A 99 2.88 -15.61 -7.57
CA TYR A 99 1.81 -14.74 -7.10
C TYR A 99 0.75 -15.55 -6.36
N ALA A 100 0.30 -16.68 -6.93
CA ALA A 100 -0.63 -17.60 -6.26
C ALA A 100 -0.11 -18.06 -4.89
N LEU A 101 1.17 -18.46 -4.80
CA LEU A 101 1.81 -18.84 -3.53
C LEU A 101 1.78 -17.70 -2.51
N ARG A 102 2.15 -16.47 -2.91
CA ARG A 102 2.11 -15.32 -2.00
C ARG A 102 0.70 -14.99 -1.54
N THR A 103 -0.30 -15.06 -2.43
CA THR A 103 -1.71 -14.86 -2.09
C THR A 103 -2.21 -15.95 -1.14
N ALA A 104 -1.70 -17.18 -1.28
CA ALA A 104 -1.98 -18.27 -0.34
C ALA A 104 -1.27 -18.12 1.02
N GLY A 105 -0.39 -17.12 1.18
CA GLY A 105 0.41 -16.92 2.39
C GLY A 105 1.66 -17.80 2.47
N LEU A 106 2.11 -18.35 1.34
CA LEU A 106 3.23 -19.29 1.24
C LEU A 106 4.51 -18.62 0.68
N PRO A 107 5.70 -19.19 0.95
CA PRO A 107 6.94 -18.79 0.29
C PRO A 107 6.82 -18.79 -1.24
N ALA A 108 7.34 -17.75 -1.89
CA ALA A 108 7.32 -17.64 -3.35
C ALA A 108 8.27 -18.63 -4.05
N SER A 109 9.29 -19.13 -3.34
CA SER A 109 10.18 -20.19 -3.80
C SER A 109 9.57 -21.55 -3.49
N ALA A 110 9.45 -22.40 -4.51
CA ALA A 110 8.76 -23.67 -4.45
C ALA A 110 9.70 -24.88 -4.61
N GLY A 111 9.25 -26.05 -4.15
CA GLY A 111 9.95 -27.33 -4.21
C GLY A 111 11.14 -27.43 -3.24
N ASN A 112 11.95 -28.48 -3.39
CA ASN A 112 13.06 -28.83 -2.46
C ASN A 112 14.17 -27.78 -2.29
N LYS A 113 14.22 -26.75 -3.14
CA LYS A 113 15.16 -25.62 -3.02
C LYS A 113 14.52 -24.39 -2.37
N GLY A 114 13.23 -24.46 -2.05
CA GLY A 114 12.48 -23.41 -1.34
C GLY A 114 12.77 -23.40 0.15
N LYS A 115 12.33 -22.33 0.83
CA LYS A 115 12.38 -22.28 2.30
C LYS A 115 11.30 -23.21 2.87
N SER A 116 11.59 -23.86 3.99
CA SER A 116 10.55 -24.58 4.74
C SER A 116 9.49 -23.61 5.26
N LEU A 117 8.26 -24.11 5.44
CA LEU A 117 7.18 -23.31 6.02
C LEU A 117 7.53 -22.84 7.43
N GLU A 118 8.20 -23.68 8.22
CA GLU A 118 8.65 -23.32 9.57
C GLU A 118 9.67 -22.16 9.54
N GLN A 119 10.66 -22.22 8.66
CA GLN A 119 11.64 -21.15 8.51
C GLN A 119 10.97 -19.85 8.05
N PHE A 120 10.06 -19.95 7.08
CA PHE A 120 9.31 -18.80 6.57
C PHE A 120 8.46 -18.14 7.66
N GLU A 121 7.77 -18.93 8.47
CA GLU A 121 6.95 -18.40 9.57
C GLU A 121 7.81 -17.77 10.67
N LYS A 122 8.97 -18.36 10.99
CA LYS A 122 9.95 -17.74 11.91
C LYS A 122 10.45 -16.40 11.40
N GLU A 123 10.83 -16.31 10.12
CA GLU A 123 11.26 -15.06 9.50
C GLU A 123 10.13 -14.01 9.46
N LYS A 124 8.90 -14.43 9.14
CA LYS A 124 7.73 -13.56 9.13
C LYS A 124 7.45 -12.97 10.51
N LYS A 125 7.44 -13.81 11.55
CA LYS A 125 7.30 -13.36 12.96
C LYS A 125 8.44 -12.44 13.37
N TYR A 126 9.66 -12.74 12.94
CA TYR A 126 10.82 -11.89 13.20
C TYR A 126 10.66 -10.50 12.58
N VAL A 127 10.31 -10.43 11.28
CA VAL A 127 10.04 -9.18 10.58
C VAL A 127 8.90 -8.41 11.26
N GLU A 128 7.81 -9.07 11.63
CA GLU A 128 6.67 -8.42 12.29
C GLU A 128 7.07 -7.79 13.63
N LYS A 129 7.92 -8.46 14.43
CA LYS A 129 8.46 -7.88 15.68
C LYS A 129 9.26 -6.59 15.43
N GLN A 130 10.02 -6.54 14.33
CA GLN A 130 10.74 -5.32 13.94
C GLN A 130 9.77 -4.22 13.51
N LEU A 131 8.76 -4.54 12.69
CA LEU A 131 7.74 -3.58 12.26
C LEU A 131 6.95 -3.02 13.45
N GLU A 132 6.65 -3.85 14.45
CA GLU A 132 5.98 -3.42 15.68
C GLU A 132 6.82 -2.40 16.47
N THR A 133 8.15 -2.56 16.46
CA THR A 133 9.06 -1.57 17.07
C THR A 133 8.95 -0.22 16.36
N VAL A 134 8.85 -0.23 15.02
CA VAL A 134 8.64 1.00 14.24
C VAL A 134 7.30 1.64 14.56
N ARG A 135 6.22 0.84 14.69
CA ARG A 135 4.88 1.35 15.06
C ARG A 135 4.88 2.01 16.43
N LYS A 136 5.45 1.35 17.43
CA LYS A 136 5.57 1.90 18.80
C LYS A 136 6.35 3.21 18.81
N GLN A 137 7.48 3.27 18.11
CA GLN A 137 8.25 4.51 17.99
C GLN A 137 7.44 5.62 17.33
N ALA A 138 6.67 5.28 16.29
CA ALA A 138 5.83 6.25 15.60
C ALA A 138 4.71 6.81 16.51
N MET A 139 4.10 5.96 17.33
CA MET A 139 3.10 6.37 18.32
C MET A 139 3.70 7.27 19.41
N VAL A 140 4.86 6.89 19.96
CA VAL A 140 5.55 7.68 21.01
C VAL A 140 5.96 9.06 20.49
N THR A 141 6.46 9.13 19.25
CA THR A 141 6.95 10.38 18.66
C THR A 141 5.86 11.20 17.98
N GLY A 142 4.66 10.63 17.77
CA GLY A 142 3.58 11.26 17.01
C GLY A 142 3.94 11.56 15.55
N ARG A 143 4.98 10.91 15.00
CA ARG A 143 5.45 11.12 13.61
C ARG A 143 6.08 9.86 13.04
N ILE A 144 6.26 9.83 11.73
CA ILE A 144 7.04 8.76 11.09
C ILE A 144 8.50 8.82 11.59
N PRO A 145 9.03 7.73 12.18
CA PRO A 145 10.40 7.70 12.66
C PRO A 145 11.38 7.72 11.47
N HIS A 146 12.47 8.47 11.66
CA HIS A 146 13.59 8.49 10.74
C HIS A 146 14.44 7.23 10.91
N PRO A 147 15.01 6.64 9.84
CA PRO A 147 15.79 5.41 9.96
C PRO A 147 16.98 5.51 10.93
N HIS A 148 17.56 6.71 11.11
CA HIS A 148 18.66 6.92 12.06
C HIS A 148 18.24 6.82 13.53
N GLU A 149 16.95 6.96 13.82
CA GLU A 149 16.39 6.78 15.17
C GLU A 149 16.23 5.28 15.51
N LEU A 150 16.28 4.41 14.50
CA LEU A 150 16.09 2.96 14.62
C LEU A 150 17.17 2.18 13.85
N PRO A 151 18.47 2.36 14.19
CA PRO A 151 19.57 1.74 13.44
C PRO A 151 19.53 0.20 13.50
N GLU A 152 19.16 -0.37 14.65
CA GLU A 152 19.04 -1.84 14.81
C GLU A 152 17.95 -2.43 13.91
N VAL A 153 16.80 -1.74 13.80
CA VAL A 153 15.70 -2.16 12.92
C VAL A 153 16.14 -2.12 11.46
N CYS A 154 16.90 -1.10 11.07
CA CYS A 154 17.45 -1.01 9.71
C CYS A 154 18.34 -2.22 9.39
N GLU A 155 19.26 -2.56 10.30
CA GLU A 155 20.17 -3.70 10.14
C GLU A 155 19.41 -5.04 10.10
N ASN A 156 18.36 -5.19 10.90
CA ASN A 156 17.54 -6.39 10.97
C ASN A 156 16.67 -6.58 9.71
N LEU A 157 16.19 -5.49 9.11
CA LEU A 157 15.25 -5.54 7.98
C LEU A 157 15.89 -5.46 6.60
N LYS A 158 17.18 -5.07 6.48
CA LYS A 158 17.85 -4.88 5.17
C LYS A 158 17.87 -6.12 4.27
N LYS A 159 17.73 -7.33 4.85
CA LYS A 159 17.66 -8.60 4.10
C LYS A 159 16.27 -8.86 3.49
N TYR A 160 15.23 -8.24 4.04
CA TYR A 160 13.83 -8.46 3.67
C TYR A 160 13.24 -7.31 2.87
N MET A 161 13.69 -6.08 3.15
CA MET A 161 13.21 -4.85 2.52
C MET A 161 14.38 -4.01 2.03
N LYS A 162 14.18 -3.33 0.90
CA LYS A 162 15.22 -2.53 0.25
C LYS A 162 15.29 -1.12 0.81
N THR A 163 14.14 -0.51 1.10
CA THR A 163 14.06 0.90 1.48
C THR A 163 13.24 1.11 2.75
N TRP A 164 13.51 2.18 3.48
CA TRP A 164 12.73 2.54 4.67
C TRP A 164 11.27 2.86 4.32
N GLY A 165 11.00 3.42 3.14
CA GLY A 165 9.62 3.59 2.67
C GLY A 165 8.84 2.28 2.56
N GLN A 166 9.51 1.16 2.25
CA GLN A 166 8.87 -0.18 2.29
C GLN A 166 8.57 -0.61 3.72
N VAL A 167 9.45 -0.31 4.68
CA VAL A 167 9.24 -0.58 6.11
C VAL A 167 8.02 0.18 6.63
N ILE A 168 7.94 1.49 6.38
CA ILE A 168 6.80 2.32 6.79
C ILE A 168 5.49 1.80 6.18
N LYS A 169 5.51 1.45 4.89
CA LYS A 169 4.34 0.87 4.21
C LYS A 169 3.94 -0.49 4.81
N ALA A 170 4.91 -1.37 5.09
CA ALA A 170 4.64 -2.69 5.67
C ALA A 170 4.17 -2.60 7.12
N ALA A 171 4.66 -1.62 7.88
CA ALA A 171 4.20 -1.32 9.23
C ALA A 171 2.77 -0.74 9.24
N GLY A 172 2.22 -0.32 8.09
CA GLY A 172 0.88 0.26 8.00
C GLY A 172 0.76 1.62 8.68
N ILE A 173 1.88 2.33 8.86
CA ILE A 173 1.90 3.63 9.53
C ILE A 173 1.29 4.68 8.60
N GLN A 174 0.20 5.32 9.04
CA GLN A 174 -0.44 6.43 8.34
C GLN A 174 -0.09 7.75 9.03
N ASP A 175 0.60 8.63 8.32
CA ASP A 175 1.13 9.89 8.86
C ASP A 175 0.02 10.85 9.33
N CYS A 176 -1.13 10.85 8.63
CA CYS A 176 -2.26 11.71 8.96
C CYS A 176 -2.82 11.43 10.36
N LEU A 177 -2.91 10.16 10.77
CA LEU A 177 -3.42 9.75 12.08
C LEU A 177 -2.45 10.14 13.20
N LEU A 178 -1.15 9.93 12.99
CA LEU A 178 -0.12 10.35 13.94
C LEU A 178 -0.09 11.88 14.10
N SER A 179 -0.23 12.58 12.98
CA SER A 179 -0.16 14.04 12.95
C SER A 179 -1.26 14.71 13.78
N GLN A 180 -2.51 14.23 13.69
CA GLN A 180 -3.63 14.84 14.43
C GLN A 180 -3.50 14.71 15.95
N GLN A 181 -2.90 13.62 16.44
CA GLN A 181 -2.77 13.37 17.89
C GLN A 181 -1.59 14.14 18.53
N SER A 182 -0.70 14.71 17.72
CA SER A 182 0.57 15.30 18.18
C SER A 182 0.58 16.83 18.27
N VAL A 183 -0.49 17.51 17.81
CA VAL A 183 -0.55 18.97 17.72
C VAL A 183 -1.37 19.60 18.84
N TYR A 184 -0.94 20.77 19.32
CA TYR A 184 -1.62 21.52 20.37
C TYR A 184 -1.48 23.03 20.17
N ARG A 185 -2.42 23.81 20.72
CA ARG A 185 -2.33 25.27 20.75
C ARG A 185 -1.61 25.75 22.00
N ILE A 186 -0.85 26.83 21.86
CA ILE A 186 -0.24 27.55 22.97
C ILE A 186 -0.98 28.87 23.10
N ASP A 187 -1.72 29.03 24.20
CA ASP A 187 -2.57 30.20 24.41
C ASP A 187 -1.74 31.47 24.71
N ASP A 188 -0.71 31.31 25.54
CA ASP A 188 0.17 32.39 25.98
C ASP A 188 1.49 32.40 25.17
N LEU A 189 1.37 32.80 23.90
CA LEU A 189 2.52 33.02 23.02
C LEU A 189 2.96 34.48 23.11
N GLU A 190 4.26 34.70 23.31
CA GLU A 190 4.87 36.02 23.41
C GLU A 190 4.83 36.76 22.07
N ASP A 191 4.77 38.09 22.10
CA ASP A 191 4.56 38.94 20.92
C ASP A 191 5.62 38.73 19.83
N ASP A 192 6.89 38.51 20.22
CA ASP A 192 7.97 38.22 19.27
C ASP A 192 7.68 36.94 18.46
N TYR A 193 7.16 35.89 19.09
CA TYR A 193 6.80 34.66 18.39
C TYR A 193 5.54 34.85 17.54
N ARG A 194 4.58 35.67 17.98
CA ARG A 194 3.41 36.02 17.17
C ARG A 194 3.83 36.73 15.88
N GLN A 195 4.76 37.68 15.96
CA GLN A 195 5.32 38.36 14.78
C GLN A 195 6.05 37.39 13.83
N MET A 196 6.85 36.47 14.37
CA MET A 196 7.48 35.42 13.57
C MET A 196 6.43 34.55 12.87
N LEU A 197 5.39 34.11 13.59
CA LEU A 197 4.30 33.31 13.04
C LEU A 197 3.50 34.07 11.98
N ASP A 198 3.26 35.36 12.15
CA ASP A 198 2.60 36.20 11.16
C ASP A 198 3.45 36.34 9.89
N THR A 199 4.78 36.45 10.04
CA THR A 199 5.72 36.41 8.91
C THR A 199 5.60 35.09 8.14
N ILE A 200 5.53 33.95 8.84
CA ILE A 200 5.31 32.63 8.22
C ILE A 200 3.94 32.57 7.53
N LYS A 201 2.91 33.14 8.14
CA LYS A 201 1.55 33.16 7.58
C LYS A 201 1.50 33.98 6.28
N GLN A 202 2.14 35.15 6.24
CA GLN A 202 2.25 35.98 5.04
C GLN A 202 3.00 35.24 3.93
N LEU A 203 4.16 34.67 4.24
CA LEU A 203 4.94 33.86 3.30
C LEU A 203 4.10 32.68 2.75
N SER A 204 3.26 32.06 3.60
CA SER A 204 2.40 30.96 3.18
C SER A 204 1.33 31.41 2.18
N MET A 205 0.74 32.61 2.39
CA MET A 205 -0.24 33.18 1.47
C MET A 205 0.38 33.53 0.12
N GLU A 206 1.58 34.14 0.13
CA GLU A 206 2.33 34.46 -1.09
C GLU A 206 2.69 33.21 -1.90
N ARG A 207 3.09 32.12 -1.21
CA ARG A 207 3.43 30.85 -1.85
C ARG A 207 2.23 29.98 -2.17
N GLY A 208 1.05 30.31 -1.65
CA GLY A 208 -0.16 29.51 -1.80
C GLY A 208 -0.16 28.19 -1.04
N ARG A 209 0.78 27.99 -0.12
CA ARG A 209 0.97 26.76 0.67
C ARG A 209 1.87 27.04 1.87
N ALA A 210 1.91 26.11 2.83
CA ALA A 210 2.89 26.17 3.90
C ALA A 210 4.35 26.18 3.34
N PRO A 211 5.26 26.95 3.95
CA PRO A 211 6.64 27.02 3.50
C PRO A 211 7.41 25.74 3.83
N LEU A 212 8.37 25.42 2.97
CA LEU A 212 9.36 24.38 3.20
C LEU A 212 10.42 24.88 4.20
N HIS A 213 11.12 23.94 4.82
CA HIS A 213 12.20 24.27 5.76
C HIS A 213 13.21 25.26 5.17
N ASP A 214 13.67 25.04 3.94
CA ASP A 214 14.70 25.87 3.29
C ASP A 214 14.17 27.23 2.77
N GLU A 215 12.87 27.48 2.86
CA GLU A 215 12.24 28.75 2.47
C GLU A 215 12.14 29.75 3.65
N VAL A 216 12.42 29.29 4.87
CA VAL A 216 12.35 30.08 6.10
C VAL A 216 13.75 30.28 6.64
N ASP A 217 14.01 31.47 7.18
CA ASP A 217 15.25 31.76 7.87
C ASP A 217 15.56 30.71 8.95
N ARG A 218 16.82 30.27 9.00
CA ARG A 218 17.24 29.14 9.84
C ARG A 218 17.13 29.47 11.33
N GLU A 219 17.46 30.69 11.73
CA GLU A 219 17.43 31.11 13.13
C GLU A 219 15.99 31.27 13.62
N MET A 220 15.16 31.95 12.84
CA MET A 220 13.72 32.09 13.12
C MET A 220 13.05 30.72 13.28
N ARG A 221 13.33 29.81 12.34
CA ARG A 221 12.80 28.44 12.37
C ARG A 221 13.23 27.68 13.62
N GLN A 222 14.48 27.84 14.05
CA GLN A 222 15.01 27.17 15.24
C GLN A 222 14.31 27.70 16.51
N LYS A 223 14.16 29.02 16.66
CA LYS A 223 13.43 29.63 17.78
C LYS A 223 11.98 29.13 17.86
N LEU A 224 11.29 29.08 16.72
CA LEU A 224 9.91 28.55 16.67
C LEU A 224 9.84 27.07 17.04
N ILE A 225 10.80 26.24 16.61
CA ILE A 225 10.86 24.82 16.98
C ILE A 225 11.10 24.66 18.48
N GLU A 226 12.01 25.43 19.07
CA GLU A 226 12.29 25.36 20.51
C GLU A 226 11.06 25.75 21.32
N ARG A 227 10.35 26.80 20.93
CA ARG A 227 9.16 27.30 21.65
C ARG A 227 7.92 26.44 21.44
N CYS A 228 7.69 25.97 20.21
CA CYS A 228 6.51 25.16 19.84
C CYS A 228 6.78 23.65 19.88
N SER A 229 7.97 23.23 20.32
CA SER A 229 8.50 21.86 20.31
C SER A 229 8.70 21.22 18.93
N SER A 230 7.98 21.66 17.89
CA SER A 230 8.16 21.17 16.53
C SER A 230 7.73 22.20 15.48
N TRP A 231 8.25 22.04 14.26
CA TRP A 231 7.83 22.88 13.13
C TRP A 231 6.35 22.70 12.78
N ARG A 232 5.83 21.48 12.91
CA ARG A 232 4.41 21.20 12.70
C ARG A 232 3.54 21.97 13.71
N ASN A 233 3.93 22.01 14.99
CA ASN A 233 3.21 22.77 16.01
C ASN A 233 3.27 24.27 15.77
N ALA A 234 4.40 24.79 15.28
CA ALA A 234 4.51 26.19 14.89
C ALA A 234 3.50 26.53 13.77
N LEU A 235 3.43 25.71 12.71
CA LEU A 235 2.44 25.86 11.64
C LEU A 235 0.99 25.70 12.17
N TYR A 236 0.78 24.79 13.11
CA TYR A 236 -0.53 24.56 13.71
C TYR A 236 -1.06 25.79 14.46
N GLN A 237 -0.18 26.60 15.08
CA GLN A 237 -0.57 27.86 15.73
C GLN A 237 -1.24 28.85 14.76
N ILE A 238 -0.91 28.77 13.46
CA ILE A 238 -1.48 29.63 12.42
C ILE A 238 -2.49 28.90 11.53
N GLY A 239 -2.94 27.71 11.94
CA GLY A 239 -3.94 26.93 11.22
C GLY A 239 -3.43 26.27 9.93
N LEU A 240 -2.11 26.06 9.85
CA LEU A 240 -1.44 25.42 8.71
C LEU A 240 -0.95 24.02 9.05
N GLU A 241 -0.76 23.22 8.00
CA GLU A 241 -0.16 21.90 8.06
C GLU A 241 1.12 21.86 7.21
N PRO A 242 2.16 21.12 7.62
CA PRO A 242 3.37 20.98 6.84
C PRO A 242 3.11 20.26 5.50
N VAL A 243 3.96 20.54 4.51
CA VAL A 243 3.98 19.81 3.25
C VAL A 243 4.48 18.38 3.50
N MET A 244 3.67 17.39 3.14
CA MET A 244 3.92 15.98 3.42
C MET A 244 4.32 15.22 2.16
N ARG A 245 5.30 14.33 2.22
CA ARG A 245 5.61 13.44 1.09
C ARG A 245 4.56 12.33 1.00
N ILE A 246 4.10 12.01 -0.20
CA ILE A 246 3.16 10.90 -0.44
C ILE A 246 3.86 9.58 -0.10
N THR A 247 5.11 9.42 -0.52
CA THR A 247 5.93 8.24 -0.23
C THR A 247 7.20 8.61 0.55
N PRO A 248 7.10 8.84 1.86
CA PRO A 248 8.26 9.22 2.66
C PRO A 248 9.30 8.09 2.62
N PHE A 249 10.58 8.48 2.49
CA PHE A 249 11.73 7.57 2.47
C PHE A 249 11.72 6.48 1.38
N SER A 250 10.97 6.68 0.29
CA SER A 250 10.88 5.74 -0.83
C SER A 250 12.23 5.44 -1.48
N SER A 251 13.16 6.40 -1.43
CA SER A 251 14.53 6.28 -1.97
C SER A 251 15.61 6.09 -0.91
N THR A 252 15.23 5.94 0.36
CA THR A 252 16.15 5.73 1.49
C THR A 252 16.47 4.25 1.59
N ASP A 253 17.57 3.83 0.97
CA ASP A 253 18.02 2.44 0.95
C ASP A 253 18.49 1.98 2.34
N LEU A 254 18.06 0.79 2.76
CA LEU A 254 18.54 0.11 3.97
C LEU A 254 19.84 -0.65 3.74
N VAL A 255 20.11 -0.98 2.47
CA VAL A 255 21.27 -1.80 2.06
C VAL A 255 22.52 -0.94 1.80
N LEU A 256 22.37 0.39 1.66
CA LEU A 256 23.46 1.30 1.33
C LEU A 256 23.73 2.31 2.44
N SER A 257 24.45 1.86 3.46
CA SER A 257 25.04 2.70 4.51
C SER A 257 26.28 3.52 4.04
N ASN A 258 26.47 3.78 2.74
CA ASN A 258 27.68 4.45 2.27
C ASN A 258 27.59 5.24 0.93
N ARG A 259 26.49 5.95 0.65
CA ARG A 259 26.56 7.03 -0.35
C ARG A 259 27.01 8.33 0.31
N LYS A 260 28.34 8.55 0.32
CA LYS A 260 28.97 9.86 0.51
C LYS A 260 28.48 10.80 -0.59
N GLY A 261 27.41 11.50 -0.30
CA GLY A 261 26.77 12.43 -1.21
C GLY A 261 25.44 12.79 -0.60
N VAL A 262 25.43 13.85 0.21
CA VAL A 262 24.20 14.49 0.69
C VAL A 262 23.39 14.82 -0.56
N ARG A 263 22.42 13.96 -0.90
CA ARG A 263 21.49 14.26 -1.98
C ARG A 263 20.77 15.53 -1.55
N LYS A 264 21.02 16.63 -2.25
CA LYS A 264 20.30 17.90 -2.02
C LYS A 264 18.80 17.60 -1.99
N HIS A 265 18.12 18.10 -0.97
CA HIS A 265 16.67 17.98 -0.89
C HIS A 265 16.07 18.53 -2.19
N LYS A 266 15.35 17.69 -2.93
CA LYS A 266 14.65 18.16 -4.12
C LYS A 266 13.45 18.99 -3.66
N ASN A 267 13.47 20.28 -3.95
CA ASN A 267 12.37 21.21 -3.66
C ASN A 267 11.15 21.03 -4.58
N THR A 268 11.09 19.93 -5.35
CA THR A 268 9.95 19.60 -6.20
C THR A 268 8.80 18.98 -5.40
N LEU A 269 7.62 19.59 -5.52
CA LEU A 269 6.36 19.24 -4.83
C LEU A 269 5.54 18.15 -5.53
N TYR A 270 6.07 17.56 -6.61
CA TYR A 270 5.35 16.58 -7.45
C TYR A 270 4.90 15.32 -6.67
N ASP A 271 5.57 15.00 -5.56
CA ASP A 271 5.27 13.84 -4.70
C ASP A 271 4.86 14.26 -3.28
N CYS A 272 4.12 15.36 -3.17
CA CYS A 272 3.69 15.91 -1.88
C CYS A 272 2.17 16.12 -1.80
N TYR A 273 1.66 15.97 -0.59
CA TYR A 273 0.37 16.46 -0.12
C TYR A 273 0.56 17.79 0.61
N TYR A 274 -0.25 18.79 0.28
CA TYR A 274 -0.28 20.06 0.99
C TYR A 274 -1.58 20.79 0.72
N ARG A 275 -2.02 21.59 1.69
CA ARG A 275 -3.18 22.47 1.54
C ARG A 275 -2.82 23.64 0.62
N VAL A 276 -3.63 23.87 -0.41
CA VAL A 276 -3.54 25.05 -1.26
C VAL A 276 -4.32 26.19 -0.58
N LEU A 277 -3.67 27.34 -0.40
CA LEU A 277 -4.23 28.49 0.34
C LEU A 277 -4.81 29.57 -0.57
N ASN A 278 -4.38 29.64 -1.83
CA ASN A 278 -4.71 30.70 -2.78
C ASN A 278 -5.49 30.16 -4.01
N LEU A 279 -6.53 29.36 -3.76
CA LEU A 279 -7.39 28.84 -4.83
C LEU A 279 -8.19 29.96 -5.49
N THR A 280 -8.17 29.99 -6.83
CA THR A 280 -9.06 30.84 -7.63
C THR A 280 -10.50 30.36 -7.52
N ASP A 281 -11.48 31.24 -7.77
CA ASP A 281 -12.89 30.86 -7.68
C ASP A 281 -13.25 29.79 -8.73
N GLU A 282 -12.62 29.81 -9.90
CA GLU A 282 -12.73 28.73 -10.89
C GLU A 282 -12.20 27.38 -10.36
N ALA A 283 -11.06 27.39 -9.65
CA ALA A 283 -10.49 26.17 -9.09
C ALA A 283 -11.34 25.63 -7.93
N LYS A 284 -11.99 26.50 -7.15
CA LYS A 284 -12.96 26.10 -6.12
C LYS A 284 -14.18 25.41 -6.76
N ALA A 285 -14.77 26.03 -7.79
CA ALA A 285 -15.91 25.44 -8.50
C ALA A 285 -15.56 24.08 -9.14
N ASP A 286 -14.35 23.94 -9.67
CA ASP A 286 -13.84 22.66 -10.19
C ASP A 286 -13.70 21.58 -9.09
N LEU A 287 -13.26 21.95 -7.89
CA LEU A 287 -13.16 21.02 -6.76
C LEU A 287 -14.54 20.61 -6.25
N GLU A 288 -15.50 21.53 -6.19
CA GLU A 288 -16.91 21.24 -5.87
C GLU A 288 -17.53 20.28 -6.90
N TYR A 289 -17.26 20.49 -8.19
CA TYR A 289 -17.66 19.57 -9.25
C TYR A 289 -17.08 18.16 -9.02
N LEU A 290 -15.80 18.04 -8.65
CA LEU A 290 -15.19 16.75 -8.36
C LEU A 290 -15.82 16.06 -7.15
N GLN A 291 -16.22 16.81 -6.13
CA GLN A 291 -16.92 16.29 -4.96
C GLN A 291 -18.26 15.67 -5.37
N GLN A 292 -19.11 16.42 -6.08
CA GLN A 292 -20.41 15.94 -6.58
C GLN A 292 -20.25 14.69 -7.47
N LEU A 293 -19.21 14.67 -8.31
CA LEU A 293 -18.90 13.52 -9.15
C LEU A 293 -18.50 12.30 -8.32
N SER A 294 -17.75 12.49 -7.23
CA SER A 294 -17.35 11.40 -6.33
C SER A 294 -18.53 10.75 -5.62
N GLU A 295 -19.51 11.56 -5.20
CA GLU A 295 -20.76 11.11 -4.58
C GLU A 295 -21.59 10.30 -5.58
N THR A 296 -21.71 10.81 -6.81
CA THR A 296 -22.44 10.15 -7.90
C THR A 296 -21.80 8.80 -8.27
N LEU A 297 -20.48 8.75 -8.35
CA LEU A 297 -19.74 7.52 -8.72
C LEU A 297 -19.60 6.53 -7.55
N LYS A 298 -19.87 6.95 -6.31
CA LYS A 298 -19.55 6.21 -5.07
C LYS A 298 -18.10 5.75 -4.99
N ARG A 299 -17.19 6.48 -5.64
CA ARG A 299 -15.74 6.26 -5.66
C ARG A 299 -15.02 7.56 -6.01
N MET A 300 -13.74 7.62 -5.67
CA MET A 300 -12.89 8.74 -6.07
C MET A 300 -12.80 8.84 -7.62
N PRO A 301 -13.00 10.04 -8.19
CA PRO A 301 -12.84 10.27 -9.62
C PRO A 301 -11.40 10.05 -10.07
N THR A 302 -11.25 9.40 -11.22
CA THR A 302 -10.00 9.31 -11.95
C THR A 302 -9.93 10.41 -13.00
N LYS A 303 -8.74 10.67 -13.55
CA LYS A 303 -8.56 11.63 -14.65
C LYS A 303 -9.44 11.35 -15.88
N LYS A 304 -9.92 10.11 -16.05
CA LYS A 304 -10.78 9.71 -17.17
C LYS A 304 -12.23 10.08 -16.95
N ASP A 305 -12.65 10.26 -15.70
CA ASP A 305 -14.03 10.58 -15.33
C ASP A 305 -14.31 12.10 -15.45
N VAL A 306 -13.27 12.91 -15.67
CA VAL A 306 -13.31 14.37 -15.53
C VAL A 306 -12.92 15.02 -16.86
N PRO A 307 -13.61 16.10 -17.27
CA PRO A 307 -13.24 16.84 -18.48
C PRO A 307 -11.74 17.27 -18.47
N PRO A 308 -11.01 17.08 -19.59
CA PRO A 308 -9.57 17.32 -19.62
C PRO A 308 -9.13 18.75 -19.24
N TYR A 309 -9.97 19.76 -19.52
CA TYR A 309 -9.67 21.15 -19.17
C TYR A 309 -9.70 21.40 -17.66
N ILE A 310 -10.66 20.79 -16.94
CA ILE A 310 -10.74 20.82 -15.47
C ILE A 310 -9.51 20.13 -14.89
N VAL A 311 -9.17 18.93 -15.39
CA VAL A 311 -7.97 18.20 -14.95
C VAL A 311 -6.72 19.05 -15.11
N LYS A 312 -6.55 19.73 -16.25
CA LYS A 312 -5.40 20.59 -16.52
C LYS A 312 -5.32 21.77 -15.53
N ARG A 313 -6.42 22.49 -15.32
CA ARG A 313 -6.47 23.65 -14.41
C ARG A 313 -6.23 23.25 -12.96
N LEU A 314 -6.85 22.16 -12.50
CA LEU A 314 -6.65 21.64 -11.16
C LEU A 314 -5.22 21.14 -10.92
N ILE A 315 -4.60 20.45 -11.89
CA ILE A 315 -3.19 20.06 -11.78
C ILE A 315 -2.27 21.28 -11.77
N GLN A 316 -2.55 22.30 -12.59
CA GLN A 316 -1.75 23.53 -12.60
C GLN A 316 -1.82 24.26 -11.25
N THR A 317 -2.98 24.23 -10.60
CA THR A 317 -3.21 24.92 -9.32
C THR A 317 -2.68 24.10 -8.13
N CYS A 318 -2.95 22.79 -8.10
CA CYS A 318 -2.62 21.92 -6.97
C CYS A 318 -1.27 21.17 -7.14
N GLY A 319 -0.59 21.35 -8.27
CA GLY A 319 0.69 20.74 -8.62
C GLY A 319 0.63 19.28 -9.10
N SER A 320 -0.28 18.47 -8.57
CA SER A 320 -0.47 17.07 -8.99
C SER A 320 -1.92 16.61 -8.80
N TRP A 321 -2.35 15.61 -9.57
CA TRP A 321 -3.69 15.03 -9.42
C TRP A 321 -3.90 14.38 -8.04
N THR A 322 -2.85 13.79 -7.48
CA THR A 322 -2.91 13.21 -6.15
C THR A 322 -3.14 14.29 -5.09
N ASN A 323 -2.54 15.47 -5.25
CA ASN A 323 -2.81 16.60 -4.37
C ASN A 323 -4.17 17.27 -4.63
N VAL A 324 -4.73 17.19 -5.85
CA VAL A 324 -6.12 17.59 -6.15
C VAL A 324 -7.09 16.76 -5.31
N LEU A 325 -6.98 15.42 -5.38
CA LEU A 325 -7.83 14.52 -4.58
C LEU A 325 -7.65 14.76 -3.07
N PHE A 326 -6.44 15.12 -2.65
CA PHE A 326 -6.16 15.49 -1.28
C PHE A 326 -6.87 16.79 -0.85
N GLN A 327 -7.06 17.77 -1.74
CA GLN A 327 -7.79 18.98 -1.40
C GLN A 327 -9.24 18.69 -0.99
N LEU A 328 -9.86 17.66 -1.57
CA LEU A 328 -11.26 17.32 -1.29
C LEU A 328 -11.53 17.09 0.20
N ARG A 329 -10.54 16.65 0.99
CA ARG A 329 -10.68 16.47 2.44
C ARG A 329 -10.99 17.77 3.22
N TYR A 330 -10.71 18.92 2.62
CA TYR A 330 -10.97 20.24 3.21
C TYR A 330 -12.28 20.85 2.75
N TYR A 331 -12.97 20.21 1.80
CA TYR A 331 -14.23 20.65 1.22
C TYR A 331 -15.38 19.68 1.51
N LEU A 332 -15.09 18.53 2.13
CA LEU A 332 -16.11 17.69 2.73
C LEU A 332 -16.71 18.43 3.93
N PRO A 333 -18.03 18.69 3.98
CA PRO A 333 -18.69 18.97 5.25
C PRO A 333 -18.57 17.74 6.16
N ASP A 334 -18.38 17.97 7.46
CA ASP A 334 -18.45 16.93 8.50
C ASP A 334 -19.80 16.20 8.51
#